data_AF-A0A453QV30-F1
#
_entry.id   AF-A0A453QV30-F1
#
_cell.length_a   1.000
_cell.length_b   1.000
_cell.length_c   1.000
_cell.angle_alpha   90.00
_cell.angle_beta   90.00
_cell.angle_gamma   90.00
#
_symmetry.space_group_name_H-M   'P 1'
#
loop_
_entity.id
_entity.type
_entity.pdbx_description
1 polymer ?
#
loop_
_entity_poly.entity_id
_entity_poly.type
_entity_poly.pdbx_seq_one_letter_code
_entity_poly.pdbx_strand_id
1 'polypeptide(L)'
;AAEARAGKDIQGIPWERLQITRQDYRKARLEQYKNYENFPQSGELMDKLCKQVESSSKYYEFQYNTRIVKPSILHFQLRNLLWATSKHDVYFMSNSTVGHWSSLSHKMTDVLDFSGHVAPAKKHPGCALEGFTGVQVSTLAVNEGLLVAGGFQGELVCKSLGERDVKFCTRTTLSDNAITNAMDIHRSTR
;
A
#
# COMPACT_ATOMS: atom_id res chain seq x y z
N ALA A 1 -20.18 6.42 6.78
CA ALA A 1 -21.04 7.53 6.30
C ALA A 1 -21.66 8.29 7.47
N ALA A 2 -22.36 7.58 8.37
CA ALA A 2 -22.93 8.15 9.59
C ALA A 2 -21.89 8.85 10.48
N GLU A 3 -20.71 8.25 10.70
CA GLU A 3 -19.65 8.89 11.50
C GLU A 3 -19.17 10.23 10.92
N ALA A 4 -18.96 10.29 9.61
CA ALA A 4 -18.55 11.53 8.93
C ALA A 4 -19.66 12.59 8.98
N ARG A 5 -20.93 12.17 8.82
CA ARG A 5 -22.10 13.04 9.00
C ARG A 5 -22.25 13.53 10.45
N ALA A 6 -21.83 12.73 11.42
CA ALA A 6 -21.75 13.09 12.83
C ALA A 6 -20.52 13.94 13.18
N GLY A 7 -19.77 14.44 12.17
CA GLY A 7 -18.65 15.36 12.36
C GLY A 7 -17.31 14.70 12.68
N LYS A 8 -17.21 13.37 12.73
CA LYS A 8 -15.90 12.71 12.87
C LYS A 8 -15.04 12.94 11.64
N ASP A 9 -13.75 13.21 11.85
CA ASP A 9 -12.80 13.39 10.77
C ASP A 9 -12.58 12.07 10.00
N ILE A 10 -12.68 12.15 8.66
CA ILE A 10 -12.60 11.00 7.75
C ILE A 10 -11.20 10.37 7.68
N GLN A 11 -10.15 11.12 8.03
CA GLN A 11 -8.77 10.63 8.14
C GLN A 11 -8.47 10.16 9.57
N GLY A 12 -9.39 10.38 10.51
CA GLY A 12 -9.20 10.05 11.91
C GLY A 12 -8.26 10.97 12.67
N ILE A 13 -8.05 12.19 12.18
CA ILE A 13 -7.27 13.21 12.90
C ILE A 13 -8.05 13.61 14.16
N PRO A 14 -7.46 13.45 15.37
CA PRO A 14 -8.11 13.84 16.62
C PRO A 14 -7.94 15.35 16.85
N TRP A 15 -8.69 16.16 16.09
CA TRP A 15 -8.59 17.62 16.11
C TRP A 15 -8.76 18.21 17.51
N GLU A 16 -9.53 17.57 18.39
CA GLU A 16 -9.73 17.95 19.78
C GLU A 16 -8.46 17.86 20.65
N ARG A 17 -7.44 17.13 20.19
CA ARG A 17 -6.13 17.02 20.86
C ARG A 17 -5.09 17.98 20.30
N LEU A 18 -5.42 18.69 19.22
CA LEU A 18 -4.52 19.61 18.54
C LEU A 18 -4.81 21.05 18.99
N GLN A 19 -3.78 21.89 18.95
CA GLN A 19 -3.91 23.33 19.24
C GLN A 19 -4.45 24.13 18.04
N ILE A 20 -4.96 23.45 17.00
CA ILE A 20 -5.47 24.07 15.79
C ILE A 20 -6.77 23.38 15.38
N THR A 21 -7.76 24.17 14.94
CA THR A 21 -9.00 23.60 14.44
C THR A 21 -8.81 23.07 13.01
N ARG A 22 -9.69 22.14 12.61
CA ARG A 22 -9.72 21.64 11.23
C ARG A 22 -9.90 22.76 10.20
N GLN A 23 -10.70 23.79 10.52
CA GLN A 23 -10.98 24.91 9.63
C GLN A 23 -9.75 25.79 9.43
N ASP A 24 -9.07 26.13 10.53
CA ASP A 24 -7.85 26.95 10.49
C ASP A 24 -6.72 26.24 9.74
N TYR A 25 -6.53 24.93 10.00
CA TYR A 25 -5.53 24.14 9.28
C TYR A 25 -5.83 24.09 7.77
N ARG A 26 -7.10 23.92 7.38
CA ARG A 26 -7.48 23.90 5.97
C ARG A 26 -7.24 25.25 5.30
N LYS A 27 -7.52 26.36 5.97
CA LYS A 27 -7.24 27.71 5.49
C LYS A 27 -5.74 27.90 5.26
N ALA A 28 -4.93 27.63 6.29
CA ALA A 28 -3.48 27.75 6.19
C ALA A 28 -2.90 26.88 5.06
N ARG A 29 -3.39 25.64 4.90
CA ARG A 29 -2.98 24.76 3.79
C ARG A 29 -3.28 25.37 2.43
N LEU A 30 -4.48 25.91 2.22
CA LEU A 30 -4.86 26.51 0.93
C LEU A 30 -4.02 27.75 0.58
N GLU A 31 -3.59 28.50 1.60
CA GLU A 31 -2.79 29.72 1.41
C GLU A 31 -1.30 29.41 1.20
N GLN A 32 -0.76 28.42 1.90
CA GLN A 32 0.70 28.23 2.03
C GLN A 32 1.22 26.98 1.31
N TYR A 33 0.39 25.95 1.13
CA TYR A 33 0.86 24.68 0.59
C TYR A 33 0.97 24.72 -0.93
N LYS A 34 2.18 24.48 -1.43
CA LYS A 34 2.43 24.23 -2.85
C LYS A 34 2.68 22.74 -3.05
N ASN A 35 1.92 22.13 -3.96
CA ASN A 35 2.15 20.74 -4.34
C ASN A 35 3.55 20.60 -4.96
N TYR A 36 4.22 19.49 -4.65
CA TYR A 36 5.39 19.10 -5.42
C TYR A 36 4.92 18.62 -6.80
N GLU A 37 5.56 19.12 -7.85
CA GLU A 37 5.27 18.70 -9.23
C GLU A 37 6.56 18.16 -9.87
N ASN A 38 6.49 16.94 -10.42
CA ASN A 38 7.59 16.40 -11.24
C ASN A 38 7.74 17.19 -12.55
N PHE A 39 6.63 17.72 -13.08
CA PHE A 39 6.55 18.54 -14.27
C PHE A 39 5.87 19.85 -13.92
N PRO A 40 6.46 21.02 -14.24
CA PRO A 40 5.82 22.31 -13.93
C PRO A 40 4.40 22.39 -14.48
N GLN A 41 3.46 22.88 -13.67
CA GLN A 41 2.05 23.10 -14.01
C GLN A 41 1.27 21.83 -14.38
N SER A 42 1.75 20.67 -13.94
CA SER A 42 1.09 19.38 -14.20
C SER A 42 -0.39 19.38 -13.79
N GLY A 43 -0.74 19.98 -12.64
CA GLY A 43 -2.13 20.06 -12.19
C GLY A 43 -3.02 20.88 -13.15
N GLU A 44 -2.58 22.08 -13.50
CA GLU A 44 -3.33 22.98 -14.39
C GLU A 44 -3.48 22.42 -15.81
N LEU A 45 -2.44 21.75 -16.31
CA LEU A 45 -2.48 21.09 -17.61
C LEU A 45 -3.48 19.94 -17.61
N MET A 46 -3.50 19.13 -16.56
CA MET A 46 -4.45 18.04 -16.42
C MET A 46 -5.88 18.55 -16.27
N ASP A 47 -6.12 19.66 -15.57
CA ASP A 47 -7.46 20.26 -15.48
C ASP A 47 -8.02 20.65 -16.85
N LYS A 48 -7.18 21.12 -17.77
CA LYS A 48 -7.59 21.46 -19.15
C LYS A 48 -7.89 20.22 -20.00
N LEU A 49 -7.20 19.11 -19.74
CA LEU A 49 -7.38 17.85 -20.47
C LEU A 49 -8.53 17.00 -19.92
N CYS A 50 -8.75 17.07 -18.60
CA CYS A 50 -9.80 16.33 -17.92
C CYS A 50 -11.18 16.82 -18.35
N LYS A 51 -12.09 15.87 -18.60
CA LYS A 51 -13.49 16.17 -18.89
C LYS A 51 -14.09 16.95 -17.73
N GLN A 52 -14.45 18.21 -17.98
CA GLN A 52 -15.18 19.03 -17.03
C GLN A 52 -16.57 18.43 -16.80
N VAL A 53 -16.92 18.24 -15.54
CA VAL A 53 -18.19 17.63 -15.11
C VAL A 53 -18.92 18.61 -14.20
N GLU A 54 -20.25 18.70 -14.36
CA GLU A 54 -21.05 19.52 -13.48
C GLU A 54 -21.05 18.95 -12.05
N SER A 55 -20.90 19.85 -11.06
CA SER A 55 -20.91 19.51 -9.64
C SER A 55 -22.24 18.93 -9.14
N SER A 56 -23.32 19.10 -9.92
CA SER A 56 -24.66 18.55 -9.66
C SER A 56 -24.76 17.04 -9.98
N SER A 57 -23.82 16.49 -10.74
CA SER A 57 -23.90 15.13 -11.25
C SER A 57 -23.56 14.07 -10.19
N LYS A 58 -24.48 13.12 -9.96
CA LYS A 58 -24.30 12.04 -8.98
C LYS A 58 -23.65 10.81 -9.62
N TYR A 59 -22.33 10.87 -9.84
CA TYR A 59 -21.57 9.72 -10.37
C TYR A 59 -21.21 8.70 -9.30
N TYR A 60 -20.92 9.15 -8.09
CA TYR A 60 -20.53 8.31 -6.96
C TYR A 60 -21.25 8.79 -5.72
N GLU A 61 -21.76 7.85 -4.93
CA GLU A 61 -22.24 8.12 -3.59
C GLU A 61 -21.26 7.52 -2.58
N PHE A 62 -21.03 8.24 -1.48
CA PHE A 62 -20.23 7.72 -0.39
C PHE A 62 -20.93 6.50 0.20
N GLN A 63 -20.31 5.33 0.03
CA GLN A 63 -20.83 4.08 0.59
C GLN A 63 -20.23 3.80 1.97
N TYR A 64 -18.90 3.66 2.03
CA TYR A 64 -18.22 3.15 3.21
C TYR A 64 -16.81 3.73 3.37
N ASN A 65 -16.37 3.88 4.62
CA ASN A 65 -14.99 4.19 5.02
C ASN A 65 -14.72 3.37 6.28
N THR A 66 -13.53 2.78 6.35
CA THR A 66 -13.01 2.15 7.56
C THR A 66 -11.62 2.70 7.90
N ARG A 67 -11.37 2.85 9.19
CA ARG A 67 -10.05 3.17 9.76
C ARG A 67 -9.44 1.98 10.51
N ILE A 68 -10.06 0.80 10.40
CA ILE A 68 -9.59 -0.45 11.00
C ILE A 68 -8.32 -0.90 10.30
N VAL A 69 -8.26 -0.73 8.98
CA VAL A 69 -7.10 -1.04 8.15
C VAL A 69 -6.05 0.04 8.32
N LYS A 70 -4.91 -0.31 8.93
CA LYS A 70 -3.80 0.61 9.21
C LYS A 70 -2.50 0.04 8.66
N PRO A 71 -2.06 0.51 7.48
CA PRO A 71 -0.76 0.14 6.97
C PRO A 71 0.36 0.66 7.87
N SER A 72 1.42 -0.12 8.04
CA SER A 72 2.63 0.28 8.75
C SER A 72 3.71 0.65 7.73
N ILE A 73 4.25 1.85 7.84
CA ILE A 73 5.26 2.38 6.93
C ILE A 73 6.52 2.63 7.74
N LEU A 74 7.54 1.78 7.56
CA LEU A 74 8.78 1.85 8.35
C LEU A 74 9.76 2.90 7.82
N HIS A 75 9.81 3.11 6.49
CA HIS A 75 10.72 4.06 5.87
C HIS A 75 9.95 5.28 5.35
N PHE A 76 10.43 6.50 5.61
CA PHE A 76 9.75 7.74 5.24
C PHE A 76 9.73 8.03 3.72
N GLN A 77 10.46 7.28 2.89
CA GLN A 77 10.40 7.39 1.42
C GLN A 77 9.70 6.21 0.72
N LEU A 78 9.64 5.02 1.34
CA LEU A 78 9.15 3.82 0.67
C LEU A 78 7.66 3.66 0.97
N ARG A 79 6.85 3.79 -0.07
CA ARG A 79 5.37 3.88 0.04
C ARG A 79 4.62 2.82 -0.76
N ASN A 80 5.35 1.97 -1.50
CA ASN A 80 4.76 0.91 -2.31
C ASN A 80 4.39 -0.29 -1.42
N LEU A 81 3.59 -0.06 -0.39
CA LEU A 81 3.18 -1.05 0.62
C LEU A 81 1.66 -1.25 0.65
N LEU A 82 0.96 -0.73 -0.36
CA LEU A 82 -0.47 -0.85 -0.54
C LEU A 82 -0.76 -1.09 -2.03
N TRP A 83 -1.53 -2.13 -2.33
CA TRP A 83 -1.82 -2.57 -3.69
C TRP A 83 -3.30 -2.97 -3.82
N ALA A 84 -4.00 -2.35 -4.76
CA ALA A 84 -5.35 -2.75 -5.14
C ALA A 84 -5.29 -3.67 -6.36
N THR A 85 -5.77 -4.90 -6.22
CA THR A 85 -5.80 -5.88 -7.33
C THR A 85 -7.15 -5.89 -8.06
N SER A 86 -8.17 -5.32 -7.42
CA SER A 86 -9.52 -5.18 -7.96
C SER A 86 -10.18 -3.95 -7.34
N LYS A 87 -11.43 -3.66 -7.72
CA LYS A 87 -12.26 -2.63 -7.06
C LYS A 87 -12.56 -2.95 -5.58
N HIS A 88 -12.34 -4.21 -5.17
CA HIS A 88 -12.78 -4.71 -3.89
C HIS A 88 -11.63 -5.22 -3.01
N ASP A 89 -10.47 -5.49 -3.58
CA ASP A 89 -9.38 -6.20 -2.91
C ASP A 89 -8.15 -5.32 -2.78
N VAL A 90 -7.76 -5.04 -1.54
CA VAL A 90 -6.58 -4.26 -1.19
C VAL A 90 -5.65 -5.11 -0.33
N TYR A 91 -4.39 -5.17 -0.73
CA TYR A 91 -3.30 -5.79 0.01
C TYR A 91 -2.41 -4.71 0.59
N PHE A 92 -1.95 -4.88 1.82
CA PHE A 92 -1.15 -3.87 2.49
C PHE A 92 -0.25 -4.50 3.56
N MET A 93 0.88 -3.85 3.85
CA MET A 93 1.68 -4.20 5.03
C MET A 93 1.10 -3.57 6.28
N SER A 94 0.87 -4.36 7.32
CA SER A 94 0.55 -3.89 8.68
C SER A 94 1.43 -4.63 9.67
N ASN A 95 2.23 -3.86 10.42
CA ASN A 95 3.33 -4.37 11.23
C ASN A 95 4.25 -5.28 10.39
N SER A 96 4.34 -6.56 10.74
CA SER A 96 5.13 -7.57 10.04
C SER A 96 4.30 -8.46 9.12
N THR A 97 3.01 -8.16 8.90
CA THR A 97 2.10 -9.04 8.16
C THR A 97 1.56 -8.33 6.92
N VAL A 98 1.55 -9.03 5.78
CA VAL A 98 0.74 -8.62 4.63
C VAL A 98 -0.71 -9.01 4.90
N GLY A 99 -1.57 -8.02 5.05
CA GLY A 99 -3.01 -8.19 5.14
C GLY A 99 -3.69 -8.05 3.79
N HIS A 100 -4.82 -8.74 3.63
CA HIS A 100 -5.81 -8.51 2.59
C HIS A 100 -7.08 -7.95 3.24
N TRP A 101 -7.63 -6.90 2.66
CA TRP A 101 -8.93 -6.37 3.03
C TRP A 101 -9.87 -6.36 1.84
N SER A 102 -11.09 -6.86 2.06
CA SER A 102 -12.14 -6.91 1.05
C SER A 102 -13.27 -5.94 1.38
N SER A 103 -13.57 -5.03 0.45
CA SER A 103 -14.68 -4.07 0.60
C SER A 103 -16.06 -4.71 0.47
N LEU A 104 -16.16 -5.93 -0.06
CA LEU A 104 -17.43 -6.66 -0.16
C LEU A 104 -17.78 -7.37 1.15
N SER A 105 -16.81 -8.02 1.77
CA SER A 105 -17.02 -8.76 3.02
C SER A 105 -16.76 -7.93 4.28
N HIS A 106 -16.09 -6.77 4.12
CA HIS A 106 -15.54 -5.95 5.20
C HIS A 106 -14.60 -6.72 6.13
N LYS A 107 -14.02 -7.83 5.67
CA LYS A 107 -13.11 -8.66 6.45
C LYS A 107 -11.66 -8.38 6.08
N MET A 108 -10.81 -8.58 7.07
CA MET A 108 -9.36 -8.60 6.92
C MET A 108 -8.88 -10.03 7.13
N THR A 109 -7.92 -10.47 6.33
CA THR A 109 -7.26 -11.76 6.46
C THR A 109 -5.76 -11.61 6.32
N ASP A 110 -5.02 -12.41 7.07
CA ASP A 110 -3.56 -12.43 6.98
C ASP A 110 -3.14 -13.30 5.79
N VAL A 111 -2.26 -12.74 4.95
CA VAL A 111 -1.79 -13.39 3.72
C VAL A 111 -0.40 -13.98 3.93
N LEU A 112 0.50 -13.22 4.55
CA LEU A 112 1.87 -13.65 4.82
C LEU A 112 2.44 -12.90 6.02
N ASP A 113 2.99 -13.63 6.98
CA ASP A 113 3.57 -13.08 8.20
C ASP A 113 5.11 -13.17 8.16
N PHE A 114 5.77 -12.01 8.31
CA PHE A 114 7.22 -11.84 8.34
C PHE A 114 7.78 -11.66 9.76
N SER A 115 6.94 -11.73 10.80
CA SER A 115 7.41 -11.73 12.19
C SER A 115 8.20 -12.98 12.53
N GLY A 116 7.87 -14.10 11.89
CA GLY A 116 8.53 -15.39 12.04
C GLY A 116 9.55 -15.69 10.94
N HIS A 117 9.77 -16.99 10.75
CA HIS A 117 10.63 -17.53 9.70
C HIS A 117 9.82 -17.78 8.41
N VAL A 118 10.32 -17.26 7.30
CA VAL A 118 9.68 -17.31 5.98
C VAL A 118 10.59 -18.10 5.04
N ALA A 119 10.16 -19.30 4.67
CA ALA A 119 10.92 -20.20 3.80
C ALA A 119 10.02 -20.78 2.70
N PRO A 120 10.60 -21.13 1.53
CA PRO A 120 9.86 -21.70 0.42
C PRO A 120 9.60 -23.19 0.66
N ALA A 121 8.40 -23.67 0.34
CA ALA A 121 8.04 -25.08 0.58
C ALA A 121 8.67 -26.06 -0.42
N LYS A 122 9.14 -25.58 -1.58
CA LYS A 122 9.72 -26.40 -2.65
C LYS A 122 11.01 -25.80 -3.15
N LYS A 123 11.95 -26.68 -3.52
CA LYS A 123 13.21 -26.28 -4.13
C LYS A 123 12.99 -25.83 -5.57
N HIS A 124 13.30 -24.57 -5.82
CA HIS A 124 13.39 -23.99 -7.17
C HIS A 124 14.83 -23.49 -7.40
N PRO A 125 15.35 -23.52 -8.64
CA PRO A 125 16.65 -22.93 -8.96
C PRO A 125 16.73 -21.46 -8.53
N GLY A 126 17.83 -21.06 -7.88
CA GLY A 126 18.03 -19.69 -7.37
C GLY A 126 17.28 -19.35 -6.07
N CYS A 127 16.56 -20.32 -5.51
CA CYS A 127 15.79 -20.14 -4.27
C CYS A 127 16.68 -20.36 -3.04
N ALA A 128 16.65 -19.43 -2.09
CA ALA A 128 17.24 -19.57 -0.76
C ALA A 128 16.33 -20.48 0.08
N LEU A 129 16.70 -21.76 0.20
CA LEU A 129 15.90 -22.77 0.89
C LEU A 129 15.88 -22.58 2.40
N GLU A 130 16.96 -22.01 2.93
CA GLU A 130 17.10 -21.63 4.32
C GLU A 130 16.11 -20.56 4.75
N GLY A 131 15.48 -19.85 3.80
CA GLY A 131 14.52 -18.80 4.10
C GLY A 131 15.12 -17.59 4.80
N PHE A 132 14.24 -16.76 5.37
CA PHE A 132 14.60 -15.53 6.05
C PHE A 132 13.84 -15.37 7.36
N THR A 133 14.43 -14.66 8.31
CA THR A 133 13.79 -14.32 9.60
C THR A 133 13.90 -12.83 9.83
N GLY A 134 12.83 -12.20 10.31
CA GLY A 134 12.85 -10.77 10.64
C GLY A 134 12.94 -9.87 9.42
N VAL A 135 12.38 -10.30 8.28
CA VAL A 135 12.36 -9.50 7.05
C VAL A 135 11.58 -8.21 7.29
N GLN A 136 12.26 -7.08 7.21
CA GLN A 136 11.63 -5.78 7.18
C GLN A 136 11.20 -5.49 5.75
N VAL A 137 9.91 -5.55 5.47
CA VAL A 137 9.38 -5.30 4.13
C VAL A 137 9.42 -3.80 3.82
N SER A 138 10.11 -3.44 2.73
CA SER A 138 10.21 -2.09 2.20
C SER A 138 9.22 -1.80 1.08
N THR A 139 8.80 -2.84 0.35
CA THR A 139 7.96 -2.70 -0.83
C THR A 139 7.18 -3.99 -1.11
N LEU A 140 6.04 -3.87 -1.77
CA LEU A 140 5.09 -4.93 -2.08
C LEU A 140 4.59 -4.73 -3.51
N ALA A 141 4.47 -5.82 -4.26
CA ALA A 141 3.72 -5.88 -5.51
C ALA A 141 2.73 -7.04 -5.46
N VAL A 142 1.48 -6.78 -5.86
CA VAL A 142 0.44 -7.82 -5.90
C VAL A 142 -0.31 -7.72 -7.22
N ASN A 143 -0.14 -8.70 -8.08
CA ASN A 143 -0.78 -8.73 -9.39
C ASN A 143 -0.82 -10.17 -9.93
N GLU A 144 -1.74 -10.47 -10.85
CA GLU A 144 -1.78 -11.76 -11.56
C GLU A 144 -1.79 -13.00 -10.61
N GLY A 145 -2.42 -12.87 -9.44
CA GLY A 145 -2.48 -13.95 -8.44
C GLY A 145 -1.16 -14.18 -7.68
N LEU A 146 -0.18 -13.29 -7.83
CA LEU A 146 1.10 -13.31 -7.14
C LEU A 146 1.19 -12.15 -6.15
N LEU A 147 1.82 -12.43 -5.02
CA LEU A 147 2.30 -11.45 -4.05
C LEU A 147 3.80 -11.58 -4.00
N VAL A 148 4.50 -10.47 -4.19
CA VAL A 148 5.96 -10.42 -4.03
C VAL A 148 6.29 -9.27 -3.08
N ALA A 149 7.07 -9.55 -2.05
CA ALA A 149 7.55 -8.58 -1.07
C ALA A 149 9.06 -8.41 -1.19
N GLY A 150 9.53 -7.17 -1.12
CA GLY A 150 10.93 -6.79 -1.10
C GLY A 150 11.34 -6.27 0.28
N GLY A 151 12.52 -6.67 0.74
CA GLY A 151 13.06 -6.33 2.05
C GLY A 151 14.17 -5.29 2.04
N PHE A 152 14.53 -4.83 3.24
CA PHE A 152 15.60 -3.85 3.47
C PHE A 152 17.01 -4.43 3.22
N GLN A 153 17.19 -5.74 3.26
CA GLN A 153 18.48 -6.41 3.03
C GLN A 153 18.48 -7.20 1.71
N GLY A 154 17.75 -6.70 0.71
CA GLY A 154 17.67 -7.28 -0.63
C GLY A 154 16.87 -8.57 -0.71
N GLU A 155 16.13 -8.93 0.34
CA GLU A 155 15.26 -10.09 0.33
C GLU A 155 14.13 -9.89 -0.69
N LEU A 156 13.85 -10.94 -1.46
CA LEU A 156 12.64 -11.05 -2.27
C LEU A 156 11.91 -12.31 -1.83
N VAL A 157 10.62 -12.18 -1.52
CA VAL A 157 9.74 -13.28 -1.14
C VAL A 157 8.51 -13.27 -2.03
N CYS A 158 8.25 -14.37 -2.73
CA CYS A 158 7.14 -14.55 -3.65
C CYS A 158 6.21 -15.66 -3.18
N LYS A 159 4.92 -15.38 -3.22
CA LYS A 159 3.82 -16.27 -2.83
C LYS A 159 2.73 -16.21 -3.89
N SER A 160 2.14 -17.35 -4.21
CA SER A 160 0.86 -17.36 -4.95
C SER A 160 -0.28 -17.15 -3.96
N LEU A 161 -1.20 -16.23 -4.27
CA LEU A 161 -2.33 -15.90 -3.39
C LEU A 161 -3.30 -17.06 -3.19
N GLY A 162 -3.35 -18.00 -4.14
CA GLY A 162 -4.18 -19.20 -4.05
C GLY A 162 -3.58 -20.31 -3.16
N GLU A 163 -2.34 -20.17 -2.72
CA GLU A 163 -1.62 -21.21 -1.97
C GLU A 163 -1.17 -20.71 -0.60
N ARG A 164 -1.00 -21.61 0.35
CA ARG A 164 -0.54 -21.27 1.72
C ARG A 164 0.95 -21.00 1.78
N ASP A 165 1.73 -21.69 0.96
CA ASP A 165 3.18 -21.67 1.09
C ASP A 165 3.84 -20.58 0.24
N VAL A 166 5.00 -20.12 0.70
CA VAL A 166 5.91 -19.31 -0.11
C VAL A 166 6.44 -20.16 -1.24
N LYS A 167 6.43 -19.59 -2.45
CA LYS A 167 6.86 -20.27 -3.67
C LYS A 167 8.34 -20.13 -3.91
N PHE A 168 8.85 -18.93 -3.65
CA PHE A 168 10.22 -18.59 -3.95
C PHE A 168 10.67 -17.49 -3.00
N CYS A 169 11.88 -17.59 -2.52
CA CYS A 169 12.55 -16.46 -1.91
C CYS A 169 14.02 -16.47 -2.26
N THR A 170 14.62 -15.30 -2.37
CA THR A 170 16.05 -15.14 -2.69
C THR A 170 16.54 -13.80 -2.18
N ARG A 171 17.84 -13.57 -2.29
CA ARG A 171 18.44 -12.27 -2.03
C ARG A 171 19.03 -11.73 -3.33
N THR A 172 18.64 -10.52 -3.73
CA THR A 172 19.06 -9.93 -5.01
C THR A 172 20.50 -9.45 -5.01
N THR A 173 21.01 -9.06 -3.83
CA THR A 173 22.35 -8.53 -3.66
C THR A 173 22.84 -8.76 -2.22
N LEU A 174 24.15 -8.91 -2.05
CA LEU A 174 24.81 -9.05 -0.74
C LEU A 174 25.44 -7.73 -0.25
N SER A 175 25.16 -6.62 -0.94
CA SER A 175 25.66 -5.30 -0.56
C SER A 175 25.03 -4.80 0.74
N ASP A 176 25.73 -3.95 1.48
CA ASP A 176 25.19 -3.29 2.67
C ASP A 176 24.03 -2.33 2.32
N ASN A 177 23.98 -1.81 1.09
CA ASN A 177 22.92 -0.95 0.58
C ASN A 177 21.95 -1.74 -0.32
N ALA A 178 21.29 -2.75 0.26
CA ALA A 178 20.46 -3.71 -0.47
C ALA A 178 18.95 -3.43 -0.46
N ILE A 179 18.50 -2.28 0.05
CA ILE A 179 17.07 -2.00 0.20
C ILE A 179 16.34 -2.13 -1.15
N THR A 180 15.32 -2.98 -1.18
CA THR A 180 14.45 -3.09 -2.36
C THR A 180 13.50 -1.90 -2.36
N ASN A 181 13.71 -0.94 -3.27
CA ASN A 181 12.94 0.31 -3.28
C ASN A 181 11.59 0.17 -3.98
N ALA A 182 11.56 -0.56 -5.10
CA ALA A 182 10.39 -0.74 -5.94
C ALA A 182 10.44 -2.09 -6.63
N MET A 183 9.27 -2.58 -6.99
CA MET A 183 9.07 -3.86 -7.67
C MET A 183 7.69 -3.83 -8.34
N ASP A 184 7.57 -4.54 -9.44
CA ASP A 184 6.32 -4.66 -10.17
C ASP A 184 6.25 -6.06 -10.83
N ILE A 185 5.04 -6.47 -11.19
CA ILE A 185 4.75 -7.79 -11.75
C ILE A 185 4.13 -7.56 -13.12
N HIS A 186 4.83 -8.00 -14.16
CA HIS A 186 4.39 -7.91 -15.54
C HIS A 186 4.27 -9.28 -16.18
N ARG A 187 3.30 -9.42 -17.07
CA ARG A 187 3.27 -10.57 -17.99
C ARG A 187 4.43 -10.43 -18.96
N SER A 188 5.15 -11.53 -19.18
CA SER A 188 6.10 -11.59 -20.27
C SER A 188 5.35 -11.40 -21.59
N THR A 189 5.72 -10.34 -22.32
CA THR A 189 5.33 -10.19 -23.73
C THR A 189 6.14 -11.22 -24.51
N ARG A 190 5.52 -12.35 -24.84
CA ARG A 190 6.02 -13.19 -25.93
C ARG A 190 5.65 -12.56 -27.26
#